data_AF-A0A2G3J545-F1
#
_entry.id   AF-A0A2G3J545-F1
#
_cell.length_a   1.000
_cell.length_b   1.000
_cell.length_c   1.000
_cell.angle_alpha   90.00
_cell.angle_beta   90.00
_cell.angle_gamma   90.00
#
_symmetry.space_group_name_H-M   'P 1'
#
loop_
_entity.id
_entity.type
_entity.pdbx_description
1 polymer ?
#
loop_
_entity_poly.entity_id
_entity_poly.type
_entity_poly.pdbx_seq_one_letter_code
_entity_poly.pdbx_strand_id
1 'polypeptide(L)'
;MKTKQAVQIAIIGMGPRGLTVLERIIAHALAKTTQDLLIYLFDPRDPGSGCHWPSQPDHLLVNSVAGQITQFADETVKDAGPILGGPSFYQWLTDSQGAEGAAAICPDAYYSRSMFGEYLQWVYHYLLHLAPANLKVVFCKEPIKSVQRQADGAWTLLTETSQSFHADYFFLTTGHTKPKPPHEHQAGPAIVTDPQSDCRKAGFYPCGLHRCH
;
A
#
# COMPACT_ATOMS: atom_id res chain seq x y z
N MET A 1 -37.88 -17.28 2.06
CA MET A 1 -37.02 -16.09 2.21
C MET A 1 -35.92 -16.20 1.16
N LYS A 2 -35.79 -15.22 0.24
CA LYS A 2 -34.58 -15.16 -0.62
C LYS A 2 -33.41 -14.82 0.30
N THR A 3 -32.41 -15.69 0.39
CA THR A 3 -31.13 -15.34 1.01
C THR A 3 -30.60 -14.11 0.29
N LYS A 4 -30.33 -13.04 1.03
CA LYS A 4 -29.77 -11.81 0.47
C LYS A 4 -28.36 -12.17 0.00
N GLN A 5 -28.10 -12.08 -1.29
CA GLN A 5 -26.76 -12.37 -1.83
C GLN A 5 -25.73 -11.43 -1.21
N ALA A 6 -24.50 -11.93 -1.03
CA ALA A 6 -23.40 -11.12 -0.54
C ALA A 6 -23.10 -9.96 -1.49
N VAL A 7 -22.80 -8.79 -0.95
CA VAL A 7 -22.36 -7.64 -1.76
C VAL A 7 -20.94 -7.93 -2.24
N GLN A 8 -20.73 -7.83 -3.55
CA GLN A 8 -19.47 -8.14 -4.21
C GLN A 8 -18.71 -6.85 -4.53
N ILE A 9 -17.49 -6.74 -4.04
CA ILE A 9 -16.63 -5.58 -4.24
C ILE A 9 -15.34 -6.04 -4.91
N ALA A 10 -14.89 -5.32 -5.95
CA ALA A 10 -13.59 -5.57 -6.57
C ALA A 10 -12.58 -4.44 -6.25
N ILE A 11 -11.34 -4.80 -5.92
CA ILE A 11 -10.22 -3.86 -5.79
C ILE A 11 -9.18 -4.21 -6.85
N ILE A 12 -8.93 -3.30 -7.78
CA ILE A 12 -8.02 -3.48 -8.91
C ILE A 12 -6.71 -2.74 -8.62
N GLY A 13 -5.68 -3.50 -8.27
CA GLY A 13 -4.36 -3.02 -7.83
C GLY A 13 -4.23 -3.12 -6.32
N MET A 14 -3.34 -3.99 -5.85
CA MET A 14 -3.05 -4.23 -4.44
C MET A 14 -1.68 -3.70 -4.05
N GLY A 15 -1.40 -2.44 -4.39
CA GLY A 15 -0.35 -1.65 -3.75
C GLY A 15 -0.84 -0.89 -2.51
N PRO A 16 -0.07 0.10 -2.01
CA PRO A 16 -0.44 0.90 -0.83
C PRO A 16 -1.87 1.46 -0.89
N ARG A 17 -2.30 2.01 -2.03
CA ARG A 17 -3.66 2.56 -2.17
C ARG A 17 -4.75 1.49 -2.10
N GLY A 18 -4.49 0.30 -2.65
CA GLY A 18 -5.40 -0.84 -2.58
C GLY A 18 -5.54 -1.35 -1.15
N LEU A 19 -4.43 -1.37 -0.40
CA LEU A 19 -4.46 -1.70 1.03
C LEU A 19 -5.29 -0.70 1.84
N THR A 20 -5.14 0.60 1.61
CA THR A 20 -5.97 1.60 2.29
C THR A 20 -7.46 1.36 2.04
N VAL A 21 -7.87 1.03 0.80
CA VAL A 21 -9.26 0.71 0.49
C VAL A 21 -9.72 -0.55 1.22
N LEU A 22 -8.92 -1.62 1.19
CA LEU A 22 -9.23 -2.88 1.88
C LEU A 22 -9.39 -2.66 3.38
N GLU A 23 -8.46 -1.92 3.98
CA GLU A 23 -8.45 -1.58 5.39
C GLU A 23 -9.72 -0.80 5.78
N ARG A 24 -10.09 0.24 5.04
CA ARG A 24 -11.35 0.96 5.27
C ARG A 24 -12.58 0.06 5.16
N ILE A 25 -12.65 -0.82 4.16
CA ILE A 25 -13.79 -1.74 4.03
C ILE A 25 -13.89 -2.68 5.25
N ILE A 26 -12.77 -3.24 5.71
CA ILE A 26 -12.74 -4.11 6.89
C ILE A 26 -13.14 -3.32 8.16
N ALA A 27 -12.67 -2.08 8.31
CA ALA A 27 -13.04 -1.21 9.43
C ALA A 27 -14.56 -1.00 9.53
N HIS A 28 -15.18 -0.70 8.38
CA HIS A 28 -16.63 -0.54 8.29
C HIS A 28 -17.40 -1.87 8.44
N ALA A 29 -16.84 -2.97 7.97
CA ALA A 29 -17.44 -4.28 8.12
C ALA A 29 -17.52 -4.69 9.59
N LEU A 30 -16.43 -4.53 10.34
CA LEU A 30 -16.35 -4.84 11.76
C LEU A 30 -17.31 -4.01 12.62
N ALA A 31 -17.45 -2.72 12.32
CA ALA A 31 -18.18 -1.81 13.20
C ALA A 31 -19.71 -1.77 12.95
N LYS A 32 -20.15 -1.98 11.71
CA LYS A 32 -21.50 -1.56 11.29
C LYS A 32 -22.24 -2.51 10.35
N THR A 33 -21.61 -3.57 9.86
CA THR A 33 -22.17 -4.34 8.75
C THR A 33 -22.53 -5.77 9.14
N THR A 34 -23.82 -6.10 9.13
CA THR A 34 -24.32 -7.48 9.23
C THR A 34 -24.53 -8.14 7.87
N GLN A 35 -24.26 -7.41 6.78
CA GLN A 35 -24.37 -7.89 5.41
C GLN A 35 -23.15 -8.75 5.07
N ASP A 36 -23.36 -9.86 4.38
CA ASP A 36 -22.26 -10.66 3.84
C ASP A 36 -21.56 -9.89 2.71
N LEU A 37 -20.22 -9.87 2.75
CA LEU A 37 -19.35 -9.21 1.79
C LEU A 37 -18.41 -10.23 1.14
N LEU A 38 -18.22 -10.10 -0.16
CA LEU A 38 -17.19 -10.81 -0.92
C LEU A 38 -16.31 -9.79 -1.63
N ILE A 39 -15.03 -9.77 -1.29
CA ILE A 39 -14.05 -8.86 -1.88
C ILE A 39 -13.13 -9.66 -2.82
N TYR A 40 -13.13 -9.28 -4.09
CA TYR A 40 -12.14 -9.74 -5.06
C TYR A 40 -10.98 -8.74 -5.12
N LEU A 41 -9.76 -9.23 -4.94
CA LEU A 41 -8.55 -8.45 -5.07
C LEU A 41 -7.83 -8.87 -6.34
N PHE A 42 -7.54 -7.92 -7.23
CA PHE A 42 -6.83 -8.19 -8.49
C PHE A 42 -5.50 -7.47 -8.50
N ASP A 43 -4.41 -8.21 -8.64
CA ASP A 43 -3.09 -7.65 -8.93
C ASP A 43 -2.24 -8.69 -9.67
N PRO A 44 -1.50 -8.32 -10.73
CA PRO A 44 -0.59 -9.27 -11.39
C PRO A 44 0.57 -9.75 -10.48
N ARG A 45 0.74 -9.16 -9.30
CA ARG A 45 1.87 -9.38 -8.38
C ARG A 45 1.35 -9.65 -6.97
N ASP A 46 2.27 -10.02 -6.07
CA ASP A 46 1.89 -10.30 -4.68
C ASP A 46 1.36 -9.05 -3.97
N PRO A 47 0.28 -9.19 -3.19
CA PRO A 47 -0.46 -8.06 -2.62
C PRO A 47 0.36 -7.29 -1.59
N GLY A 48 0.00 -6.02 -1.43
CA GLY A 48 0.55 -5.05 -0.49
C GLY A 48 1.69 -4.22 -1.08
N SER A 49 2.75 -4.88 -1.52
CA SER A 49 4.04 -4.22 -1.87
C SER A 49 3.96 -3.17 -2.99
N GLY A 50 3.02 -3.29 -3.94
CA GLY A 50 2.74 -2.26 -4.95
C GLY A 50 3.89 -2.02 -5.94
N CYS A 51 4.81 -1.09 -5.68
CA CYS A 51 6.04 -0.91 -6.47
C CYS A 51 7.33 -1.03 -5.64
N HIS A 52 7.16 -1.32 -4.35
CA HIS A 52 8.18 -1.44 -3.32
C HIS A 52 8.50 -2.93 -3.14
N TRP A 53 9.19 -3.53 -4.11
CA TRP A 53 9.46 -4.97 -4.08
C TRP A 53 10.44 -5.31 -2.95
N PRO A 54 10.20 -6.37 -2.15
CA PRO A 54 11.16 -6.82 -1.14
C PRO A 54 12.54 -7.19 -1.73
N SER A 55 12.60 -7.52 -3.01
CA SER A 55 13.86 -7.80 -3.72
C SER A 55 14.60 -6.57 -4.25
N GLN A 56 14.12 -5.35 -3.98
CA GLN A 56 14.82 -4.13 -4.39
C GLN A 56 16.13 -3.93 -3.62
N PRO A 57 17.17 -3.35 -4.24
CA PRO A 57 18.41 -3.02 -3.56
C PRO A 57 18.20 -2.09 -2.35
N ASP A 58 18.92 -2.34 -1.27
CA ASP A 58 18.75 -1.63 0.00
C ASP A 58 19.06 -0.13 -0.05
N HIS A 59 19.85 0.30 -1.04
CA HIS A 59 20.17 1.72 -1.25
C HIS A 59 19.02 2.53 -1.87
N LEU A 60 17.96 1.87 -2.35
CA LEU A 60 16.75 2.58 -2.81
C LEU A 60 15.85 2.85 -1.62
N LEU A 61 15.83 4.11 -1.17
CA LEU A 61 15.07 4.51 0.01
C LEU A 61 13.65 4.96 -0.32
N VAL A 62 12.74 4.87 0.66
CA VAL A 62 11.47 5.60 0.62
C VAL A 62 11.71 7.10 0.75
N ASN A 63 10.79 7.92 0.24
CA ASN A 63 10.96 9.39 0.22
C ASN A 63 10.47 10.08 1.50
N SER A 64 10.04 9.31 2.50
CA SER A 64 9.50 9.81 3.77
C SER A 64 10.22 9.10 4.92
N VAL A 65 10.40 9.82 6.03
CA VAL A 65 11.01 9.24 7.23
C VAL A 65 10.05 8.22 7.88
N ALA A 66 10.59 7.21 8.56
CA ALA A 66 9.80 6.09 9.07
C ALA A 66 8.62 6.50 9.96
N GLY A 67 8.81 7.52 10.82
CA GLY A 67 7.81 8.02 11.74
C GLY A 67 6.60 8.70 11.07
N GLN A 68 6.69 9.01 9.78
CA GLN A 68 5.61 9.65 9.00
C GLN A 68 4.82 8.66 8.15
N ILE A 69 5.14 7.36 8.19
CA ILE A 69 4.55 6.36 7.32
C ILE A 69 3.64 5.43 8.12
N THR A 70 2.38 5.36 7.74
CA THR A 70 1.40 4.39 8.27
C THR A 70 0.39 4.00 7.19
N GLN A 71 -0.14 2.77 7.26
CA GLN A 71 -1.32 2.33 6.50
C GLN A 71 -2.62 2.40 7.29
N PHE A 72 -2.55 2.71 8.58
CA PHE A 72 -3.70 2.76 9.48
C PHE A 72 -4.06 4.23 9.72
N ALA A 73 -5.32 4.59 9.47
CA ALA A 73 -5.81 5.92 9.85
C ALA A 73 -5.97 6.00 11.37
N ASP A 74 -5.92 7.23 11.89
CA ASP A 74 -6.18 7.55 13.28
C ASP A 74 -7.31 8.60 13.39
N GLU A 75 -7.57 9.07 14.60
CA GLU A 75 -8.61 10.06 14.90
C GLU A 75 -8.34 11.44 14.26
N THR A 76 -7.14 11.69 13.74
CA THR A 76 -6.80 12.97 13.09
C THR A 76 -7.35 13.06 11.67
N VAL A 77 -7.68 11.91 11.05
CA VAL A 77 -8.25 11.86 9.71
C VAL A 77 -9.74 12.22 9.77
N LYS A 78 -10.10 13.33 9.12
CA LYS A 78 -11.49 13.77 9.04
C LYS A 78 -12.37 12.72 8.35
N ASP A 79 -13.52 12.44 8.95
CA ASP A 79 -14.51 11.49 8.43
C ASP A 79 -13.94 10.07 8.17
N ALA A 80 -12.91 9.67 8.93
CA ALA A 80 -12.23 8.38 8.77
C ALA A 80 -13.12 7.15 9.01
N GLY A 81 -14.30 7.33 9.60
CA GLY A 81 -15.16 6.25 10.02
C GLY A 81 -14.58 5.49 11.22
N PRO A 82 -14.94 4.21 11.40
CA PRO A 82 -14.32 3.35 12.40
C PRO A 82 -12.80 3.24 12.18
N ILE A 83 -12.04 3.24 13.26
CA ILE A 83 -10.58 3.15 13.24
C ILE A 83 -10.15 1.71 13.50
N LEU A 84 -9.30 1.16 12.62
CA LEU A 84 -8.54 -0.05 12.89
C LEU A 84 -7.15 0.34 13.36
N GLY A 85 -6.78 -0.14 14.55
CA GLY A 85 -5.43 0.00 15.05
C GLY A 85 -4.46 -0.88 14.27
N GLY A 86 -3.22 -0.41 14.18
CA GLY A 86 -2.10 -1.16 13.64
C GLY A 86 -0.82 -0.33 13.75
N PRO A 87 0.36 -0.97 13.69
CA PRO A 87 1.63 -0.27 13.84
C PRO A 87 1.91 0.61 12.61
N SER A 88 2.46 1.79 12.86
CA SER A 88 3.14 2.58 11.83
C SER A 88 4.36 1.81 11.31
N PHE A 89 4.93 2.26 10.19
CA PHE A 89 6.12 1.61 9.63
C PHE A 89 7.30 1.62 10.63
N TYR A 90 7.49 2.72 11.34
CA TYR A 90 8.49 2.82 12.41
C TYR A 90 8.25 1.82 13.54
N GLN A 91 7.01 1.72 14.02
CA GLN A 91 6.66 0.76 15.08
C GLN A 91 6.88 -0.68 14.62
N TRP A 92 6.45 -1.01 13.40
CA TRP A 92 6.64 -2.33 12.83
C TRP A 92 8.13 -2.70 12.65
N LEU A 93 8.97 -1.75 12.22
CA LEU A 93 10.42 -1.96 12.15
C LEU A 93 11.04 -2.20 13.52
N THR A 94 10.57 -1.48 14.54
CA THR A 94 11.04 -1.62 15.91
C THR A 94 10.68 -3.01 16.45
N ASP A 95 9.46 -3.47 16.20
CA ASP A 95 8.96 -4.77 16.65
C ASP A 95 9.62 -5.93 15.91
N SER A 96 9.85 -5.80 14.60
CA SER A 96 10.42 -6.88 13.77
C SER A 96 11.89 -7.15 14.05
N GLN A 97 12.65 -6.16 14.52
CA GLN A 97 14.08 -6.27 14.82
C GLN A 97 14.36 -6.68 16.29
N GLY A 98 13.34 -6.73 17.14
CA GLY A 98 13.48 -7.01 18.57
C GLY A 98 14.21 -5.90 19.36
N ALA A 99 14.34 -6.08 20.67
CA ALA A 99 14.84 -5.03 21.58
C ALA A 99 16.27 -4.52 21.26
N GLU A 100 17.15 -5.38 20.76
CA GLU A 100 18.53 -5.02 20.42
C GLU A 100 18.63 -4.21 19.12
N GLY A 101 17.79 -4.52 18.12
CA GLY A 101 17.72 -3.75 16.87
C GLY A 101 16.86 -2.50 16.98
N ALA A 102 15.86 -2.49 17.86
CA ALA A 102 14.96 -1.37 18.14
C ALA A 102 15.71 -0.08 18.52
N ALA A 103 16.76 -0.18 19.33
CA ALA A 103 17.58 0.96 19.73
C ALA A 103 18.32 1.63 18.55
N ALA A 104 18.49 0.91 17.43
CA ALA A 104 19.08 1.42 16.20
C ALA A 104 18.03 1.98 15.20
N ILE A 105 16.74 1.73 15.41
CA ILE A 105 15.68 2.25 14.54
C ILE A 105 15.35 3.69 14.94
N CYS A 106 15.50 4.62 14.00
CA CYS A 106 15.25 6.04 14.20
C CYS A 106 13.98 6.46 13.42
N PRO A 107 13.01 7.14 14.07
CA PRO A 107 11.79 7.58 13.39
C PRO A 107 12.06 8.63 12.30
N ASP A 108 13.14 9.40 12.41
CA ASP A 108 13.54 10.44 11.46
C ASP A 108 14.47 9.92 10.35
N ALA A 109 14.74 8.60 10.31
CA ALA A 109 15.57 8.00 9.27
C ALA A 109 14.76 7.51 8.06
N TYR A 110 15.45 7.45 6.93
CA TYR A 110 14.96 6.86 5.69
C TYR A 110 15.37 5.39 5.62
N TYR A 111 14.44 4.53 5.23
CA TYR A 111 14.65 3.09 5.12
C TYR A 111 14.46 2.61 3.68
N SER A 112 14.97 1.42 3.39
CA SER A 112 14.87 0.84 2.05
C SER A 112 13.41 0.62 1.62
N ARG A 113 13.18 0.75 0.32
CA ARG A 113 11.89 0.38 -0.29
C ARG A 113 11.59 -1.10 -0.15
N SER A 114 12.62 -1.94 -0.03
CA SER A 114 12.46 -3.36 0.28
C SER A 114 11.78 -3.54 1.64
N MET A 115 12.32 -2.94 2.72
CA MET A 115 11.73 -3.00 4.06
C MET A 115 10.31 -2.40 4.09
N PHE A 116 10.08 -1.32 3.35
CA PHE A 116 8.72 -0.78 3.23
C PHE A 116 7.77 -1.73 2.49
N GLY A 117 8.27 -2.43 1.47
CA GLY A 117 7.55 -3.50 0.78
C GLY A 117 7.12 -4.64 1.71
N GLU A 118 8.02 -5.07 2.59
CA GLU A 118 7.75 -6.09 3.61
C GLU A 118 6.70 -5.61 4.61
N TYR A 119 6.78 -4.36 5.09
CA TYR A 119 5.74 -3.77 5.92
C TYR A 119 4.37 -3.80 5.24
N LEU A 120 4.28 -3.45 3.95
CA LEU A 120 3.01 -3.46 3.21
C LEU A 120 2.46 -4.89 3.03
N GLN A 121 3.31 -5.89 2.79
CA GLN A 121 2.90 -7.30 2.76
C GLN A 121 2.41 -7.76 4.14
N TRP A 122 3.10 -7.35 5.20
CA TRP A 122 2.66 -7.62 6.56
C TRP A 122 1.29 -6.98 6.84
N VAL A 123 1.07 -5.72 6.45
CA VAL A 123 -0.22 -5.03 6.58
C VAL A 123 -1.32 -5.81 5.85
N TYR A 124 -1.07 -6.26 4.61
CA TYR A 124 -2.03 -7.08 3.87
C TYR A 124 -2.50 -8.29 4.70
N HIS A 125 -1.55 -9.08 5.23
CA HIS A 125 -1.88 -10.25 6.03
C HIS A 125 -2.56 -9.87 7.34
N TYR A 126 -2.11 -8.81 8.01
CA TYR A 126 -2.72 -8.30 9.23
C TYR A 126 -4.20 -7.96 9.02
N LEU A 127 -4.53 -7.27 7.93
CA LEU A 127 -5.92 -6.94 7.58
C LEU A 127 -6.76 -8.19 7.35
N LEU A 128 -6.24 -9.21 6.67
CA LEU A 128 -6.98 -10.46 6.47
C LEU A 128 -7.28 -11.18 7.79
N HIS A 129 -6.39 -11.08 8.79
CA HIS A 129 -6.65 -11.65 10.12
C HIS A 129 -7.71 -10.88 10.90
N LEU A 130 -7.89 -9.59 10.62
CA LEU A 130 -8.95 -8.77 11.23
C LEU A 130 -10.31 -8.94 10.55
N ALA A 131 -10.37 -9.51 9.34
CA ALA A 131 -11.61 -9.62 8.59
C ALA A 131 -12.69 -10.39 9.39
N PRO A 132 -13.91 -9.84 9.53
CA PRO A 132 -14.98 -10.51 10.26
C PRO A 132 -15.51 -11.71 9.46
N ALA A 133 -16.21 -12.63 10.14
CA ALA A 133 -16.68 -13.88 9.54
C ALA A 133 -17.64 -13.70 8.34
N ASN A 134 -18.33 -12.57 8.26
CA ASN A 134 -19.22 -12.21 7.15
C ASN A 134 -18.49 -11.52 5.98
N LEU A 135 -17.16 -11.36 6.03
CA LEU A 135 -16.35 -10.78 4.95
C LEU A 135 -15.38 -11.84 4.43
N LYS A 136 -15.57 -12.25 3.19
CA LYS A 136 -14.64 -13.15 2.48
C LYS A 136 -13.77 -12.35 1.52
N VAL A 137 -12.47 -12.62 1.54
CA VAL A 137 -11.51 -12.04 0.59
C VAL A 137 -10.99 -13.13 -0.34
N VAL A 138 -10.96 -12.84 -1.64
CA VAL A 138 -10.40 -13.72 -2.67
C VAL A 138 -9.36 -12.93 -3.45
N PHE A 139 -8.10 -13.37 -3.39
CA PHE A 139 -7.03 -12.79 -4.18
C PHE A 139 -6.88 -13.52 -5.52
N CYS A 140 -6.94 -12.75 -6.60
CA CYS A 140 -6.76 -13.16 -7.98
C CYS A 140 -5.46 -12.54 -8.48
N LYS A 141 -4.42 -13.36 -8.68
CA LYS A 141 -3.10 -12.92 -9.15
C LYS A 141 -3.10 -12.67 -10.66
N GLU A 142 -3.99 -11.79 -11.11
CA GLU A 142 -4.24 -11.48 -12.51
C GLU A 142 -4.56 -9.99 -12.72
N PRO A 143 -4.14 -9.40 -13.84
CA PRO A 143 -4.57 -8.06 -14.23
C PRO A 143 -6.02 -8.08 -14.76
N ILE A 144 -6.75 -6.99 -14.49
CA ILE A 144 -8.04 -6.71 -15.13
C ILE A 144 -7.79 -5.98 -16.45
N LYS A 145 -8.29 -6.55 -17.54
CA LYS A 145 -8.19 -6.01 -18.90
C LYS A 145 -9.28 -4.99 -19.20
N SER A 146 -10.50 -5.21 -18.71
CA SER A 146 -11.62 -4.29 -18.95
C SER A 146 -12.70 -4.41 -17.88
N VAL A 147 -13.47 -3.34 -17.71
CA VAL A 147 -14.62 -3.26 -16.80
C VAL A 147 -15.80 -2.70 -17.56
N GLN A 148 -16.96 -3.35 -17.48
CA GLN A 148 -18.16 -2.98 -18.25
C GLN A 148 -19.38 -2.91 -17.34
N ARG A 149 -20.13 -1.79 -17.42
CA ARG A 149 -21.39 -1.62 -16.71
C ARG A 149 -22.47 -2.50 -17.33
N GLN A 150 -23.18 -3.25 -16.51
CA GLN A 150 -24.31 -4.09 -16.93
C GLN A 150 -25.64 -3.33 -16.84
N ALA A 151 -26.67 -3.86 -17.50
CA ALA A 151 -28.00 -3.24 -17.54
C ALA A 151 -28.70 -3.20 -16.16
N ASP A 152 -28.36 -4.12 -15.26
CA ASP A 152 -28.84 -4.16 -13.88
C ASP A 152 -28.09 -3.18 -12.95
N GLY A 153 -27.09 -2.47 -13.47
CA GLY A 153 -26.28 -1.52 -12.73
C GLY A 153 -25.04 -2.10 -12.04
N ALA A 154 -24.80 -3.41 -12.12
CA ALA A 154 -23.57 -4.03 -11.66
C ALA A 154 -22.41 -3.87 -12.66
N TRP A 155 -21.25 -4.42 -12.33
CA TRP A 155 -20.04 -4.39 -13.13
C TRP A 155 -19.55 -5.80 -13.45
N THR A 156 -19.15 -5.97 -14.70
CA THR A 156 -18.41 -7.16 -15.17
C THR A 156 -16.95 -6.79 -15.37
N LEU A 157 -16.05 -7.50 -14.68
CA LEU A 157 -14.60 -7.35 -14.80
C LEU A 157 -14.06 -8.54 -15.59
N LEU A 158 -13.27 -8.26 -16.63
CA LEU A 158 -12.65 -9.26 -17.48
C LEU A 158 -11.14 -9.30 -17.22
N THR A 159 -10.59 -10.46 -16.88
CA THR A 159 -9.15 -10.67 -16.76
C THR A 159 -8.47 -10.79 -18.12
N GLU A 160 -7.14 -10.75 -18.16
CA GLU A 160 -6.39 -11.06 -19.39
C GLU A 160 -6.61 -12.51 -19.88
N THR A 161 -6.88 -13.45 -18.97
CA THR A 161 -7.21 -14.85 -19.28
C THR A 161 -8.66 -15.04 -19.75
N SER A 162 -9.42 -13.95 -19.93
CA SER A 162 -10.83 -13.95 -20.32
C SER A 162 -11.79 -14.55 -19.28
N GLN A 163 -11.36 -14.63 -18.02
CA GLN A 163 -12.26 -14.93 -16.90
C GLN A 163 -13.10 -13.69 -16.57
N SER A 164 -14.37 -13.92 -16.25
CA SER A 164 -15.34 -12.87 -15.95
C SER A 164 -15.73 -12.90 -14.47
N PHE A 165 -15.75 -11.73 -13.84
CA PHE A 165 -16.14 -11.53 -12.44
C PHE A 165 -17.24 -10.50 -12.33
N HIS A 166 -18.18 -10.74 -11.42
CA HIS A 166 -19.25 -9.80 -11.09
C HIS A 166 -18.87 -8.97 -9.87
N ALA A 167 -19.17 -7.67 -9.89
CA ALA A 167 -19.06 -6.80 -8.72
C ALA A 167 -20.15 -5.73 -8.71
N ASP A 168 -20.72 -5.48 -7.54
CA ASP A 168 -21.65 -4.37 -7.32
C ASP A 168 -20.89 -3.03 -7.31
N TYR A 169 -19.68 -3.05 -6.76
CA TYR A 169 -18.78 -1.90 -6.68
C TYR A 169 -17.35 -2.30 -7.03
N PHE A 170 -16.57 -1.37 -7.60
CA PHE A 170 -15.14 -1.58 -7.77
C PHE A 170 -14.33 -0.34 -7.48
N PHE A 171 -13.08 -0.55 -7.08
CA PHE A 171 -12.07 0.48 -6.86
C PHE A 171 -10.88 0.25 -7.79
N LEU A 172 -10.40 1.33 -8.43
CA LEU A 172 -9.20 1.29 -9.26
C LEU A 172 -8.04 1.96 -8.53
N THR A 173 -7.03 1.15 -8.18
CA THR A 173 -5.90 1.52 -7.31
C THR A 173 -4.55 1.10 -7.93
N THR A 174 -4.48 0.97 -9.26
CA THR A 174 -3.29 0.51 -10.03
C THR A 174 -2.11 1.49 -10.05
N GLY A 175 -2.24 2.65 -9.39
CA GLY A 175 -1.22 3.71 -9.40
C GLY A 175 -1.15 4.45 -10.74
N HIS A 176 -0.08 5.20 -10.94
CA HIS A 176 0.15 5.93 -12.20
C HIS A 176 1.05 5.10 -13.14
N THR A 177 0.72 5.09 -14.42
CA THR A 177 1.55 4.47 -15.46
C THR A 177 2.88 5.21 -15.60
N LYS A 178 3.91 4.49 -16.08
CA LYS A 178 5.20 5.13 -16.43
C LYS A 178 4.94 6.32 -17.34
N PRO A 179 5.67 7.45 -17.17
CA PRO A 179 5.57 8.55 -18.10
C PRO A 179 5.79 8.02 -19.52
N LYS A 180 4.96 8.49 -20.45
CA LYS A 180 5.17 8.27 -21.89
C LYS A 180 6.65 8.62 -22.17
N PRO A 181 7.41 7.79 -22.90
CA PRO A 181 8.78 8.16 -23.25
C PRO A 181 8.74 9.57 -23.83
N PRO A 182 9.65 10.47 -23.38
CA PRO A 182 9.61 11.85 -23.83
C PRO A 182 9.57 11.85 -25.36
N HIS A 183 8.67 12.65 -25.94
CA HIS A 183 8.88 13.10 -27.31
C HIS A 183 10.31 13.64 -27.37
N GLU A 184 11.10 13.27 -28.37
CA GLU A 184 12.48 13.74 -28.54
C GLU A 184 12.54 15.25 -28.27
N HIS A 185 12.95 15.60 -27.05
CA HIS A 185 13.32 16.96 -26.74
C HIS A 185 14.66 17.14 -27.41
N GLN A 186 14.70 18.01 -28.44
CA GLN A 186 15.95 18.49 -28.99
C GLN A 186 16.83 18.95 -27.82
N ALA A 187 17.94 18.25 -27.62
CA ALA A 187 18.82 18.42 -26.50
C ALA A 187 19.43 19.83 -26.51
N GLY A 188 19.01 20.66 -25.57
CA GLY A 188 19.81 21.77 -25.07
C GLY A 188 20.36 21.41 -23.69
N PRO A 189 21.57 21.82 -23.31
CA PRO A 189 22.12 21.50 -22.00
C PRO A 189 21.37 22.32 -20.94
N ALA A 190 20.39 21.70 -20.27
CA ALA A 190 19.84 22.24 -19.04
C ALA A 190 20.70 21.74 -17.88
N ILE A 191 21.63 22.57 -17.42
CA ILE A 191 22.28 22.36 -16.12
C ILE A 191 21.18 22.49 -15.07
N VAL A 192 20.81 21.37 -14.45
CA VAL A 192 19.98 21.38 -13.24
C VAL A 192 20.86 21.99 -12.14
N THR A 193 20.66 23.27 -11.88
CA THR A 193 21.25 23.92 -10.70
C THR A 193 20.40 23.56 -9.49
N ASP A 194 21.07 23.09 -8.45
CA ASP A 194 20.48 22.77 -7.15
C ASP A 194 19.77 24.01 -6.56
N PRO A 195 18.46 23.95 -6.26
CA PRO A 195 17.74 25.07 -5.65
C PRO A 195 18.13 25.30 -4.17
N GLN A 196 18.97 24.46 -3.57
CA GLN A 196 19.49 24.60 -2.20
C GLN A 196 20.97 25.00 -2.19
N SER A 197 21.31 26.14 -2.80
CA SER A 197 22.67 26.69 -2.82
C SER A 197 23.19 27.24 -1.48
N ASP A 198 22.51 26.99 -0.35
CA ASP A 198 22.98 27.43 0.97
C ASP A 198 22.93 26.37 2.08
N CYS A 199 23.02 25.08 1.72
CA CYS A 199 23.37 24.03 2.68
C CYS A 199 24.90 23.93 2.84
N ARG A 200 25.55 25.02 3.29
CA ARG A 200 26.90 24.93 3.87
C ARG A 200 26.82 24.26 5.24
N LYS A 201 26.73 22.92 5.24
CA LYS A 201 27.23 21.99 6.27
C LYS A 201 26.98 20.54 5.83
N ALA A 202 27.50 20.18 4.66
CA ALA A 202 27.81 18.78 4.36
C ALA A 202 29.13 18.43 5.09
N GLY A 203 29.01 17.86 6.29
CA GLY A 203 30.11 17.21 6.99
C GLY A 203 29.93 15.70 6.88
N PHE A 204 30.59 15.11 5.88
CA PHE A 204 30.90 13.68 5.85
C PHE A 204 31.66 13.34 7.14
N TYR A 205 31.10 12.54 8.03
CA TYR A 205 31.89 11.90 9.09
C TYR A 205 31.99 10.41 8.79
N PRO A 206 33.19 9.92 8.43
CA PRO A 206 33.45 8.49 8.43
C PRO A 206 33.34 7.99 9.87
N CYS A 207 32.77 6.79 10.02
CA CYS A 207 32.76 6.01 11.24
C CYS A 207 34.17 5.97 11.85
N GLY A 208 34.37 6.76 12.91
CA GLY A 208 35.58 6.77 13.71
C GLY A 208 35.25 6.18 15.07
N LEU A 209 35.77 4.98 15.33
CA LEU A 209 35.89 4.40 16.67
C LEU A 209 36.24 5.50 17.67
N HIS A 210 35.44 5.74 18.71
CA HIS A 210 35.94 6.16 20.01
C HIS A 210 35.06 5.64 21.15
N ARG A 211 35.77 5.20 22.18
CA ARG A 211 35.38 4.32 23.28
C ARG A 211 34.27 4.91 24.15
N CYS A 212 33.40 4.02 24.60
CA CYS A 212 32.54 4.22 25.76
C CYS A 212 33.37 4.50 27.01
N HIS A 213 32.96 5.52 27.77
CA HIS A 213 32.84 5.50 29.22
C HIS A 213 31.62 6.32 29.62
#